data_AF-A0AAD9L365-F1
#
_entry.id   AF-A0AAD9L365-F1
#
_cell.length_a   1.000
_cell.length_b   1.000
_cell.length_c   1.000
_cell.angle_alpha   90.00
_cell.angle_beta   90.00
_cell.angle_gamma   90.00
#
_symmetry.space_group_name_H-M   'P 1'
#
loop_
_entity.id
_entity.type
_entity.pdbx_description
1 polymer ?
#
loop_
_entity_poly.entity_id
_entity_poly.type
_entity_poly.pdbx_seq_one_letter_code
_entity_poly.pdbx_strand_id
1 'polypeptide(L)'
;MSPLLPHGEAVVVCLSVCLALFVKTCSAAEAECDNMYDRYCRLITPDKCYFSYNQRLCCRTCARYNQQLSHDTEEMRCPYGNRNKSCESMETNLCYNIYNRYMCCATCASVRTGMPECRYGDRDVHICPKVDSYMCYDSAIRKRCCGTCAKYDTGRKDCRYGDLRYLFERNGRRYSCEAYVGYFGYRRCRDSRERFFRDTCCQSCHDVDRVRQWYRRSWFY
;
A
#
# COMPACT_ATOMS: atom_id res chain seq x y z
N MET A 1 -75.47 -10.15 -16.87
CA MET A 1 -74.60 -11.31 -17.15
C MET A 1 -73.20 -10.97 -16.64
N SER A 2 -72.78 -11.64 -15.56
CA SER A 2 -71.44 -11.65 -14.95
C SER A 2 -70.37 -12.27 -15.89
N PRO A 3 -69.08 -12.42 -15.54
CA PRO A 3 -68.28 -11.89 -14.39
C PRO A 3 -66.93 -11.23 -14.83
N LEU A 4 -66.31 -10.32 -14.05
CA LEU A 4 -65.16 -10.55 -13.11
C LEU A 4 -64.08 -11.56 -13.56
N LEU A 5 -62.83 -11.12 -13.76
CA LEU A 5 -61.69 -11.35 -12.82
C LEU A 5 -60.36 -10.73 -13.32
N PRO A 6 -59.44 -10.34 -12.40
CA PRO A 6 -58.11 -9.77 -12.66
C PRO A 6 -56.99 -10.79 -12.39
N HIS A 7 -55.91 -10.86 -13.18
CA HIS A 7 -54.65 -11.50 -12.75
C HIS A 7 -53.44 -11.00 -13.55
N GLY A 8 -52.47 -10.43 -12.83
CA GLY A 8 -51.16 -10.04 -13.38
C GLY A 8 -50.09 -9.78 -12.31
N GLU A 9 -50.31 -10.19 -11.07
CA GLU A 9 -49.31 -10.21 -10.00
C GLU A 9 -48.98 -11.67 -9.68
N ALA A 10 -48.06 -12.29 -10.42
CA ALA A 10 -47.63 -13.66 -10.14
C ALA A 10 -46.20 -13.99 -10.61
N VAL A 11 -45.28 -13.01 -10.56
CA VAL A 11 -43.85 -13.28 -10.89
C VAL A 11 -42.90 -12.98 -9.72
N VAL A 12 -43.37 -12.39 -8.62
CA VAL A 12 -42.47 -11.96 -7.52
C VAL A 12 -42.33 -12.98 -6.38
N VAL A 13 -43.10 -14.08 -6.36
CA VAL A 13 -43.09 -15.02 -5.20
C VAL A 13 -42.21 -16.26 -5.39
N CYS A 14 -41.76 -16.59 -6.61
CA CYS A 14 -40.89 -17.76 -6.82
C CYS A 14 -39.41 -17.54 -6.46
N LEU A 15 -38.95 -16.29 -6.31
CA LEU A 15 -37.57 -16.01 -5.85
C LEU A 15 -37.44 -15.95 -4.32
N SER A 16 -38.52 -15.71 -3.60
CA SER A 16 -38.52 -15.63 -2.13
C SER A 16 -38.65 -17.01 -1.46
N VAL A 17 -39.34 -17.97 -2.10
CA VAL A 17 -39.53 -19.32 -1.55
C VAL A 17 -38.35 -20.25 -1.87
N CYS A 18 -37.62 -20.02 -2.97
CA CYS A 18 -36.35 -20.71 -3.20
C CYS A 18 -35.25 -20.28 -2.21
N LEU A 19 -35.26 -19.04 -1.71
CA LEU A 19 -34.31 -18.62 -0.67
C LEU A 19 -34.58 -19.25 0.70
N ALA A 20 -35.84 -19.58 1.03
CA ALA A 20 -36.18 -20.21 2.31
C ALA A 20 -36.03 -21.75 2.30
N LEU A 21 -36.19 -22.40 1.14
CA LEU A 21 -36.06 -23.86 1.01
C LEU A 21 -34.65 -24.34 0.66
N PHE A 22 -33.81 -23.54 -0.01
CA PHE A 22 -32.39 -23.89 -0.21
C PHE A 22 -31.52 -23.73 1.05
N VAL A 23 -31.93 -22.88 2.01
CA VAL A 23 -31.19 -22.75 3.27
C VAL A 23 -31.38 -24.00 4.16
N LYS A 24 -32.51 -24.71 4.04
CA LYS A 24 -32.74 -25.93 4.84
C LYS A 24 -32.08 -27.19 4.26
N THR A 25 -31.87 -27.29 2.96
CA THR A 25 -31.24 -28.49 2.36
C THR A 25 -29.71 -28.49 2.43
N CYS A 26 -29.06 -27.34 2.63
CA CYS A 26 -27.62 -27.33 2.95
C CYS A 26 -27.33 -27.95 4.34
N SER A 27 -28.24 -27.83 5.31
CA SER A 27 -27.99 -28.30 6.69
C SER A 27 -27.83 -29.83 6.81
N ALA A 28 -28.46 -30.61 5.93
CA ALA A 28 -28.32 -32.06 5.92
C ALA A 28 -27.02 -32.51 5.22
N ALA A 29 -26.59 -31.81 4.16
CA ALA A 29 -25.30 -32.06 3.50
C ALA A 29 -24.10 -31.65 4.39
N GLU A 30 -24.27 -30.65 5.25
CA GLU A 30 -23.27 -30.23 6.25
C GLU A 30 -23.05 -31.27 7.37
N ALA A 31 -23.99 -32.20 7.58
CA ALA A 31 -23.86 -33.25 8.60
C ALA A 31 -22.89 -34.37 8.20
N GLU A 32 -22.79 -34.67 6.90
CA GLU A 32 -22.03 -35.83 6.37
C GLU A 32 -20.59 -35.53 5.94
N CYS A 33 -20.18 -34.26 5.84
CA CYS A 33 -18.85 -33.89 5.31
C CYS A 33 -17.67 -34.51 6.07
N ASP A 34 -17.78 -34.83 7.36
CA ASP A 34 -16.60 -35.08 8.19
C ASP A 34 -16.31 -36.55 8.52
N ASN A 35 -17.24 -37.49 8.33
CA ASN A 35 -17.15 -38.74 9.08
C ASN A 35 -16.14 -39.76 8.51
N MET A 36 -15.88 -39.76 7.19
CA MET A 36 -14.92 -40.70 6.60
C MET A 36 -13.49 -40.14 6.53
N TYR A 37 -13.31 -38.82 6.54
CA TYR A 37 -12.02 -38.16 6.29
C TYR A 37 -11.53 -37.26 7.44
N ASP A 38 -12.11 -37.38 8.64
CA ASP A 38 -11.78 -36.52 9.79
C ASP A 38 -10.27 -36.39 10.06
N ARG A 39 -9.52 -37.52 10.03
CA ARG A 39 -8.06 -37.48 10.19
C ARG A 39 -7.35 -36.66 9.10
N TYR A 40 -7.78 -36.77 7.85
CA TYR A 40 -7.22 -36.00 6.74
C TYR A 40 -7.56 -34.51 6.89
N CYS A 41 -8.82 -34.20 7.18
CA CYS A 41 -9.31 -32.83 7.28
C CYS A 41 -8.74 -32.05 8.48
N ARG A 42 -8.18 -32.72 9.49
CA ARG A 42 -7.41 -32.08 10.57
C ARG A 42 -5.99 -31.67 10.16
N LEU A 43 -5.46 -32.23 9.07
CA LEU A 43 -4.09 -31.99 8.62
C LEU A 43 -4.00 -31.00 7.46
N ILE A 44 -5.13 -30.62 6.85
CA ILE A 44 -5.11 -29.66 5.73
C ILE A 44 -4.84 -28.25 6.23
N THR A 45 -3.92 -27.56 5.56
CA THR A 45 -3.62 -26.15 5.77
C THR A 45 -4.57 -25.26 4.96
N PRO A 46 -4.74 -23.97 5.31
CA PRO A 46 -5.71 -23.10 4.65
C PRO A 46 -5.55 -23.01 3.11
N ASP A 47 -4.31 -23.08 2.59
CA ASP A 47 -4.03 -23.12 1.15
C ASP A 47 -4.74 -24.28 0.43
N LYS A 48 -4.95 -25.40 1.13
CA LYS A 48 -5.61 -26.59 0.56
C LYS A 48 -7.10 -26.37 0.33
N CYS A 49 -7.73 -25.42 1.03
CA CYS A 49 -9.12 -25.07 0.81
C CYS A 49 -9.37 -24.29 -0.49
N TYR A 50 -8.33 -23.89 -1.24
CA TYR A 50 -8.50 -23.34 -2.58
C TYR A 50 -8.79 -24.40 -3.66
N PHE A 51 -8.61 -25.69 -3.35
CA PHE A 51 -8.95 -26.79 -4.27
C PHE A 51 -10.38 -27.26 -4.03
N SER A 52 -11.18 -27.32 -5.10
CA SER A 52 -12.60 -27.72 -5.04
C SER A 52 -12.83 -29.13 -4.48
N TYR A 53 -11.85 -30.02 -4.62
CA TYR A 53 -11.86 -31.34 -3.99
C TYR A 53 -11.89 -31.24 -2.47
N ASN A 54 -11.00 -30.45 -1.87
CA ASN A 54 -10.91 -30.29 -0.42
C ASN A 54 -12.06 -29.46 0.15
N GLN A 55 -12.61 -28.51 -0.61
CA GLN A 55 -13.81 -27.78 -0.19
C GLN A 55 -15.00 -28.70 0.02
N ARG A 56 -15.15 -29.71 -0.86
CA ARG A 56 -16.20 -30.72 -0.73
C ARG A 56 -15.89 -31.72 0.38
N LEU A 57 -14.64 -32.20 0.43
CA LEU A 57 -14.22 -33.25 1.36
C LEU A 57 -14.12 -32.76 2.82
N CYS A 58 -13.67 -31.53 3.02
CA CYS A 58 -13.35 -30.95 4.32
C CYS A 58 -14.14 -29.66 4.55
N CYS A 59 -15.43 -29.69 4.22
CA CYS A 59 -16.26 -28.49 4.13
C CYS A 59 -16.31 -27.70 5.46
N ARG A 60 -16.42 -28.39 6.61
CA ARG A 60 -16.42 -27.74 7.94
C ARG A 60 -15.08 -27.10 8.28
N THR A 61 -13.96 -27.75 7.96
CA THR A 61 -12.63 -27.17 8.20
C THR A 61 -12.40 -25.94 7.32
N CYS A 62 -12.74 -26.01 6.02
CA CYS A 62 -12.62 -24.85 5.14
C CYS A 62 -13.55 -23.71 5.53
N ALA A 63 -14.78 -23.99 5.99
CA ALA A 63 -15.69 -22.97 6.52
C ALA A 63 -15.10 -22.25 7.75
N ARG A 64 -14.45 -22.97 8.66
CA ARG A 64 -13.75 -22.36 9.81
C ARG A 64 -12.63 -21.43 9.36
N TYR A 65 -11.79 -21.86 8.41
CA TYR A 65 -10.75 -20.97 7.86
C TYR A 65 -11.34 -19.73 7.19
N ASN A 66 -12.47 -19.88 6.48
CA ASN A 66 -13.18 -18.76 5.85
C ASN A 66 -13.60 -17.70 6.87
N GLN A 67 -14.11 -18.12 8.03
CA GLN A 67 -14.57 -17.21 9.08
C GLN A 67 -13.41 -16.53 9.82
N GLN A 68 -12.26 -17.20 9.92
CA GLN A 68 -11.11 -16.71 10.69
C GLN A 68 -10.21 -15.75 9.91
N LEU A 69 -10.09 -15.94 8.59
CA LEU A 69 -9.04 -15.33 7.77
C LEU A 69 -9.59 -14.46 6.63
N SER A 70 -10.89 -14.14 6.65
CA SER A 70 -11.50 -13.31 5.61
C SER A 70 -10.91 -11.90 5.62
N HIS A 71 -9.94 -11.67 4.74
CA HIS A 71 -9.48 -10.35 4.37
C HIS A 71 -10.23 -9.91 3.11
N ASP A 72 -11.32 -9.18 3.31
CA ASP A 72 -12.02 -8.51 2.21
C ASP A 72 -11.21 -7.29 1.79
N THR A 73 -10.43 -7.45 0.73
CA THR A 73 -9.96 -6.31 -0.06
C THR A 73 -10.78 -6.26 -1.33
N GLU A 74 -11.21 -5.06 -1.75
CA GLU A 74 -12.01 -4.85 -2.98
C GLU A 74 -11.37 -5.47 -4.24
N GLU A 75 -10.06 -5.72 -4.22
CA GLU A 75 -9.30 -6.18 -5.37
C GLU A 75 -9.13 -7.71 -5.45
N MET A 76 -9.10 -8.40 -4.30
CA MET A 76 -8.89 -9.85 -4.23
C MET A 76 -9.48 -10.45 -2.95
N ARG A 77 -10.45 -11.35 -3.13
CA ARG A 77 -11.00 -12.16 -2.04
C ARG A 77 -10.05 -13.30 -1.68
N CYS A 78 -9.68 -13.36 -0.41
CA CYS A 78 -8.88 -14.45 0.14
C CYS A 78 -9.57 -15.08 1.33
N PRO A 79 -10.60 -15.89 1.06
CA PRO A 79 -11.44 -16.48 2.10
C PRO A 79 -10.60 -17.29 3.09
N TYR A 80 -9.62 -18.04 2.61
CA TYR A 80 -8.80 -18.93 3.44
C TYR A 80 -7.40 -18.37 3.72
N GLY A 81 -7.15 -17.07 3.52
CA GLY A 81 -5.81 -16.48 3.67
C GLY A 81 -4.90 -16.69 2.45
N ASN A 82 -3.61 -16.97 2.66
CA ASN A 82 -2.65 -17.16 1.58
C ASN A 82 -2.84 -18.52 0.86
N ARG A 83 -2.63 -18.53 -0.46
CA ARG A 83 -2.67 -19.74 -1.31
C ARG A 83 -1.32 -20.47 -1.39
N ASN A 84 -0.24 -19.80 -1.00
CA ASN A 84 1.10 -20.36 -0.96
C ASN A 84 1.69 -20.24 0.45
N LYS A 85 2.42 -21.25 0.90
CA LYS A 85 3.11 -21.24 2.20
C LYS A 85 4.35 -20.33 2.19
N SER A 86 4.98 -20.14 1.03
CA SER A 86 6.17 -19.28 0.88
C SER A 86 5.87 -17.78 1.07
N CYS A 87 4.63 -17.40 1.34
CA CYS A 87 4.24 -16.00 1.52
C CYS A 87 4.75 -15.37 2.83
N GLU A 88 5.20 -16.17 3.80
CA GLU A 88 5.73 -15.68 5.10
C GLU A 88 7.09 -14.99 4.95
N SER A 89 7.92 -15.48 4.02
CA SER A 89 9.26 -14.94 3.74
C SER A 89 9.28 -14.04 2.50
N MET A 90 8.11 -13.62 2.01
CA MET A 90 7.99 -12.84 0.78
C MET A 90 8.29 -11.36 1.06
N GLU A 91 9.20 -10.77 0.29
CA GLU A 91 9.45 -9.33 0.33
C GLU A 91 8.22 -8.52 -0.12
N THR A 92 7.99 -7.34 0.48
CA THR A 92 6.76 -6.56 0.24
C THR A 92 6.65 -6.03 -1.19
N ASN A 93 7.78 -5.75 -1.85
CA ASN A 93 7.83 -5.33 -3.26
C ASN A 93 7.25 -6.40 -4.21
N LEU A 94 7.27 -7.68 -3.83
CA LEU A 94 6.72 -8.76 -4.64
C LEU A 94 5.18 -8.66 -4.77
N CYS A 95 4.50 -7.94 -3.88
CA CYS A 95 3.05 -7.66 -3.97
C CYS A 95 2.65 -6.78 -5.16
N TYR A 96 3.60 -6.10 -5.81
CA TYR A 96 3.34 -5.40 -7.07
C TYR A 96 3.11 -6.35 -8.25
N ASN A 97 3.58 -7.59 -8.16
CA ASN A 97 3.29 -8.62 -9.15
C ASN A 97 1.89 -9.21 -8.92
N ILE A 98 1.06 -9.25 -9.96
CA ILE A 98 -0.33 -9.73 -9.86
C ILE A 98 -0.43 -11.20 -9.43
N TYR A 99 0.51 -12.05 -9.86
CA TYR A 99 0.54 -13.46 -9.50
C TYR A 99 0.85 -13.63 -8.01
N ASN A 100 1.87 -12.92 -7.51
CA ASN A 100 2.22 -12.95 -6.08
C ASN A 100 1.08 -12.38 -5.24
N ARG A 101 0.42 -11.31 -5.69
CA ARG A 101 -0.76 -10.76 -5.00
C ARG A 101 -1.91 -11.77 -4.94
N TYR A 102 -2.10 -12.57 -5.98
CA TYR A 102 -3.11 -13.63 -5.98
C TYR A 102 -2.74 -14.79 -5.06
N MET A 103 -1.48 -15.22 -5.07
CA MET A 103 -1.00 -16.34 -4.25
C MET A 103 -0.81 -15.97 -2.77
N CYS A 104 -0.44 -14.73 -2.49
CA CYS A 104 -0.06 -14.20 -1.17
C CYS A 104 -0.92 -13.00 -0.76
N CYS A 105 -2.19 -13.03 -1.12
CA CYS A 105 -3.13 -11.93 -0.91
C CYS A 105 -3.31 -11.50 0.55
N ALA A 106 -3.32 -12.42 1.52
CA ALA A 106 -3.45 -12.04 2.93
C ALA A 106 -2.19 -11.30 3.41
N THR A 107 -1.00 -11.77 3.01
CA THR A 107 0.26 -11.06 3.25
C THR A 107 0.27 -9.70 2.55
N CYS A 108 -0.12 -9.61 1.28
CA CYS A 108 -0.13 -8.34 0.56
C CYS A 108 -1.15 -7.35 1.13
N ALA A 109 -2.28 -7.85 1.64
CA ALA A 109 -3.28 -7.02 2.32
C ALA A 109 -2.71 -6.44 3.63
N SER A 110 -1.96 -7.22 4.41
CA SER A 110 -1.42 -6.78 5.70
C SER A 110 -0.31 -5.72 5.58
N VAL A 111 0.44 -5.70 4.48
CA VAL A 111 1.54 -4.74 4.24
C VAL A 111 1.11 -3.49 3.44
N ARG A 112 -0.19 -3.28 3.26
CA ARG A 112 -0.71 -2.16 2.48
C ARG A 112 -0.56 -0.83 3.23
N THR A 113 0.04 0.18 2.59
CA THR A 113 0.43 1.46 3.23
C THR A 113 -0.59 2.59 3.13
N GLY A 114 -1.72 2.37 2.43
CA GLY A 114 -2.71 3.41 2.14
C GLY A 114 -2.30 4.44 1.08
N MET A 115 -1.03 4.51 0.70
CA MET A 115 -0.53 5.40 -0.35
C MET A 115 -0.79 4.81 -1.74
N PRO A 116 -1.56 5.45 -2.64
CA PRO A 116 -1.91 4.87 -3.94
C PRO A 116 -0.68 4.49 -4.80
N GLU A 117 0.32 5.36 -4.86
CA GLU A 117 1.55 5.14 -5.63
C GLU A 117 2.47 4.07 -5.00
N CYS A 118 2.35 3.89 -3.69
CA CYS A 118 3.21 3.06 -2.84
C CYS A 118 2.43 2.01 -2.09
N ARG A 119 1.43 1.40 -2.73
CA ARG A 119 0.44 0.55 -2.07
C ARG A 119 1.06 -0.48 -1.12
N TYR A 120 2.24 -1.03 -1.44
CA TYR A 120 2.95 -2.01 -0.63
C TYR A 120 4.34 -1.54 -0.16
N GLY A 121 4.59 -0.22 -0.19
CA GLY A 121 5.88 0.39 0.13
C GLY A 121 6.74 0.63 -1.11
N ASP A 122 8.06 0.53 -0.94
CA ASP A 122 9.01 0.66 -2.03
C ASP A 122 8.98 -0.56 -2.96
N ARG A 123 9.13 -0.33 -4.27
CA ARG A 123 9.16 -1.38 -5.31
C ARG A 123 10.53 -2.04 -5.44
N ASP A 124 11.59 -1.40 -4.94
CA ASP A 124 12.96 -1.89 -5.01
C ASP A 124 13.62 -1.83 -3.63
N VAL A 125 13.48 -2.91 -2.85
CA VAL A 125 13.96 -2.96 -1.47
C VAL A 125 15.49 -2.89 -1.34
N HIS A 126 16.25 -3.08 -2.42
CA HIS A 126 17.71 -3.07 -2.39
C HIS A 126 18.31 -1.72 -2.79
N ILE A 127 17.66 -1.00 -3.72
CA ILE A 127 18.12 0.33 -4.15
C ILE A 127 17.61 1.41 -3.20
N CYS A 128 16.36 1.34 -2.76
CA CYS A 128 15.71 2.44 -2.02
C CYS A 128 16.37 2.80 -0.68
N PRO A 129 16.95 1.87 0.11
CA PRO A 129 17.71 2.22 1.31
C PRO A 129 18.95 3.10 1.05
N LYS A 130 19.42 3.18 -0.20
CA LYS A 130 20.58 3.98 -0.63
C LYS A 130 20.18 5.29 -1.32
N VAL A 131 18.88 5.58 -1.38
CA VAL A 131 18.34 6.78 -2.03
C VAL A 131 18.38 7.95 -1.06
N ASP A 132 19.15 8.96 -1.44
CA ASP A 132 19.17 10.27 -0.78
C ASP A 132 18.04 11.17 -1.30
N SER A 133 17.72 12.22 -0.54
CA SER A 133 16.59 13.10 -0.83
C SER A 133 16.64 13.72 -2.24
N TYR A 134 17.81 14.18 -2.68
CA TYR A 134 17.96 14.79 -4.01
C TYR A 134 17.71 13.81 -5.16
N MET A 135 17.86 12.50 -4.96
CA MET A 135 17.61 11.50 -5.98
C MET A 135 16.10 11.36 -6.27
N CYS A 136 15.24 11.77 -5.33
CA CYS A 136 13.78 11.73 -5.50
C CYS A 136 13.23 12.76 -6.51
N TYR A 137 14.06 13.71 -6.95
CA TYR A 137 13.73 14.55 -8.11
C TYR A 137 13.71 13.76 -9.42
N ASP A 138 14.45 12.64 -9.50
CA ASP A 138 14.34 11.71 -10.63
C ASP A 138 13.02 10.94 -10.55
N SER A 139 12.22 11.03 -11.61
CA SER A 139 10.89 10.42 -11.64
C SER A 139 10.90 8.89 -11.60
N ALA A 140 11.94 8.23 -12.13
CA ALA A 140 12.08 6.78 -12.13
C ALA A 140 12.54 6.26 -10.76
N ILE A 141 13.42 7.00 -10.07
CA ILE A 141 13.75 6.72 -8.67
C ILE A 141 12.51 6.92 -7.81
N ARG A 142 11.81 8.04 -7.96
CA ARG A 142 10.59 8.32 -7.19
C ARG A 142 9.51 7.26 -7.37
N LYS A 143 9.31 6.71 -8.58
CA LYS A 143 8.33 5.63 -8.81
C LYS A 143 8.74 4.31 -8.15
N ARG A 144 10.04 3.99 -8.12
CA ARG A 144 10.56 2.75 -7.49
C ARG A 144 10.66 2.88 -5.97
N CYS A 145 11.09 4.03 -5.49
CA CYS A 145 11.39 4.30 -4.08
C CYS A 145 10.40 5.30 -3.49
N CYS A 146 9.13 5.10 -3.79
CA CYS A 146 8.11 6.09 -3.52
C CYS A 146 7.81 6.23 -2.01
N GLY A 147 7.93 5.16 -1.22
CA GLY A 147 7.81 5.18 0.23
C GLY A 147 9.01 5.85 0.89
N THR A 148 10.23 5.60 0.37
CA THR A 148 11.44 6.33 0.80
C THR A 148 11.35 7.81 0.45
N CYS A 149 11.00 8.16 -0.79
CA CYS A 149 10.87 9.54 -1.23
C CYS A 149 9.75 10.32 -0.53
N ALA A 150 8.68 9.64 -0.09
CA ALA A 150 7.64 10.27 0.72
C ALA A 150 8.18 10.78 2.07
N LYS A 151 9.21 10.15 2.65
CA LYS A 151 9.85 10.62 3.89
C LYS A 151 10.64 11.92 3.69
N TYR A 152 11.12 12.17 2.48
CA TYR A 152 11.83 13.39 2.13
C TYR A 152 10.90 14.50 1.64
N ASP A 153 9.60 14.22 1.46
CA ASP A 153 8.65 15.20 0.95
C ASP A 153 8.41 16.32 1.97
N THR A 154 8.89 17.52 1.66
CA THR A 154 8.74 18.72 2.50
C THR A 154 7.37 19.39 2.34
N GLY A 155 6.56 18.94 1.37
CA GLY A 155 5.31 19.59 0.97
C GLY A 155 5.50 20.88 0.15
N ARG A 156 6.74 21.31 -0.10
CA ARG A 156 7.05 22.52 -0.89
C ARG A 156 7.22 22.18 -2.35
N LYS A 157 6.44 22.80 -3.24
CA LYS A 157 6.48 22.51 -4.69
C LYS A 157 7.85 22.80 -5.33
N ASP A 158 8.53 23.85 -4.87
CA ASP A 158 9.83 24.32 -5.34
C ASP A 158 11.02 23.60 -4.68
N CYS A 159 10.78 22.86 -3.60
CA CYS A 159 11.83 22.27 -2.77
C CYS A 159 11.40 20.91 -2.20
N ARG A 160 10.72 20.12 -3.03
CA ARG A 160 9.93 18.98 -2.56
C ARG A 160 10.75 17.98 -1.78
N TYR A 161 12.00 17.74 -2.19
CA TYR A 161 12.89 16.78 -1.53
C TYR A 161 14.14 17.43 -0.94
N GLY A 162 14.05 18.73 -0.67
CA GLY A 162 15.16 19.53 -0.15
C GLY A 162 16.20 19.89 -1.22
N ASP A 163 17.44 20.10 -0.78
CA ASP A 163 18.55 20.53 -1.64
C ASP A 163 18.91 19.50 -2.71
N LEU A 164 19.33 19.98 -3.88
CA LEU A 164 19.91 19.15 -4.93
C LEU A 164 21.38 18.82 -4.59
N ARG A 165 21.87 17.65 -5.01
CA ARG A 165 23.30 17.29 -4.92
C ARG A 165 24.10 18.01 -5.99
N TYR A 166 24.21 19.32 -5.84
CA TYR A 166 25.13 20.14 -6.61
C TYR A 166 26.30 20.54 -5.71
N LEU A 167 27.51 20.43 -6.26
CA LEU A 167 28.71 20.93 -5.60
C LEU A 167 29.13 22.23 -6.26
N PHE A 168 29.06 23.33 -5.51
CA PHE A 168 29.52 24.63 -5.99
C PHE A 168 31.03 24.66 -5.92
N GLU A 169 31.68 24.95 -7.05
CA GLU A 169 33.13 25.08 -7.10
C GLU A 169 33.55 26.56 -7.01
N ARG A 170 34.45 26.87 -6.08
CA ARG A 170 35.01 28.22 -5.94
C ARG A 170 36.42 28.15 -5.39
N ASN A 171 37.36 28.78 -6.09
CA ASN A 171 38.79 28.76 -5.77
C ASN A 171 39.35 27.33 -5.61
N GLY A 172 38.94 26.40 -6.50
CA GLY A 172 39.37 25.00 -6.48
C GLY A 172 38.79 24.15 -5.35
N ARG A 173 37.84 24.68 -4.55
CA ARG A 173 37.13 23.93 -3.50
C ARG A 173 35.68 23.69 -3.89
N ARG A 174 35.15 22.53 -3.51
CA ARG A 174 33.76 22.12 -3.72
C ARG A 174 32.97 22.24 -2.42
N TYR A 175 31.80 22.86 -2.49
CA TYR A 175 30.93 23.10 -1.34
C TYR A 175 29.56 22.47 -1.58
N SER A 176 29.01 21.80 -0.56
CA SER A 176 27.58 21.50 -0.50
C SER A 176 26.78 22.80 -0.33
N CYS A 177 25.46 22.74 -0.49
CA CYS A 177 24.57 23.87 -0.20
C CYS A 177 24.78 24.44 1.21
N GLU A 178 24.75 23.58 2.23
CA GLU A 178 24.98 23.96 3.62
C GLU A 178 26.34 24.64 3.82
N ALA A 179 27.42 24.01 3.33
CA ALA A 179 28.77 24.56 3.46
C ALA A 179 28.93 25.89 2.70
N TYR A 180 28.30 26.01 1.53
CA TYR A 180 28.36 27.23 0.72
C TYR A 180 27.62 28.38 1.40
N VAL A 181 26.42 28.13 1.94
CA VAL A 181 25.67 29.14 2.71
C VAL A 181 26.42 29.53 3.97
N GLY A 182 27.02 28.58 4.67
CA GLY A 182 27.83 28.83 5.88
C GLY A 182 29.06 29.68 5.60
N TYR A 183 29.80 29.39 4.53
CA TYR A 183 31.05 30.08 4.22
C TYR A 183 30.85 31.44 3.54
N PHE A 184 29.97 31.54 2.52
CA PHE A 184 29.78 32.76 1.74
C PHE A 184 28.64 33.64 2.25
N GLY A 185 27.91 33.16 3.27
CA GLY A 185 26.83 33.87 3.91
C GLY A 185 25.50 33.79 3.16
N TYR A 186 24.44 33.98 3.92
CA TYR A 186 23.04 33.83 3.49
C TYR A 186 22.57 34.86 2.44
N ARG A 187 23.35 35.92 2.18
CA ARG A 187 22.97 36.95 1.20
C ARG A 187 22.74 36.35 -0.19
N ARG A 188 23.42 35.24 -0.51
CA ARG A 188 23.25 34.49 -1.77
C ARG A 188 21.84 33.92 -1.95
N CYS A 189 21.17 33.53 -0.87
CA CYS A 189 19.79 33.05 -0.93
C CYS A 189 18.78 34.13 -1.36
N ARG A 190 19.16 35.42 -1.25
CA ARG A 190 18.32 36.58 -1.58
C ARG A 190 18.73 37.32 -2.84
N ASP A 191 19.93 37.06 -3.37
CA ASP A 191 20.38 37.71 -4.59
C ASP A 191 19.57 37.16 -5.77
N SER A 192 18.78 38.02 -6.42
CA SER A 192 17.93 37.64 -7.55
C SER A 192 18.73 37.16 -8.76
N ARG A 193 20.02 37.54 -8.84
CA ARG A 193 20.96 37.08 -9.88
C ARG A 193 21.42 35.64 -9.65
N GLU A 194 21.27 35.14 -8.42
CA GLU A 194 21.68 33.79 -8.00
C GLU A 194 20.49 32.82 -7.94
N ARG A 195 19.55 32.95 -8.88
CA ARG A 195 18.35 32.09 -8.94
C ARG A 195 18.70 30.61 -8.94
N PHE A 196 19.72 30.23 -9.73
CA PHE A 196 20.20 28.85 -9.80
C PHE A 196 20.63 28.32 -8.42
N PHE A 197 21.40 29.11 -7.66
CA PHE A 197 21.83 28.72 -6.32
C PHE A 197 20.64 28.52 -5.39
N ARG A 198 19.69 29.44 -5.39
CA ARG A 198 18.49 29.37 -4.53
C ARG A 198 17.62 28.16 -4.85
N ASP A 199 17.42 27.87 -6.13
CA ASP A 199 16.57 26.75 -6.55
C ASP A 199 17.27 25.41 -6.27
N THR A 200 18.60 25.37 -6.34
CA THR A 200 19.43 24.19 -6.03
C THR A 200 19.56 23.96 -4.51
N CYS A 201 19.71 25.03 -3.74
CA CYS A 201 19.91 25.02 -2.29
C CYS A 201 18.69 25.52 -1.53
N CYS A 202 17.50 25.12 -2.01
CA CYS A 202 16.23 25.65 -1.56
C CYS A 202 15.90 25.34 -0.08
N GLN A 203 16.41 24.24 0.47
CA GLN A 203 16.22 23.85 1.86
C GLN A 203 17.21 24.59 2.75
N SER A 204 18.50 24.56 2.38
CA SER A 204 19.55 25.33 3.06
C SER A 204 19.18 26.81 3.17
N CYS A 205 18.70 27.42 2.08
CA CYS A 205 18.28 28.82 2.09
C CYS A 205 17.06 29.08 2.98
N HIS A 206 16.08 28.17 3.00
CA HIS A 206 14.90 28.28 3.83
C HIS A 206 15.23 28.15 5.33
N ASP A 207 16.11 27.22 5.70
CA ASP A 207 16.52 27.03 7.08
C ASP A 207 17.22 28.28 7.65
N VAL A 208 18.03 28.96 6.84
CA VAL A 208 18.63 30.24 7.27
C VAL A 208 17.60 31.35 7.42
N ASP A 209 16.62 31.46 6.52
CA ASP A 209 15.55 32.45 6.68
C ASP A 209 14.73 32.20 7.96
N ARG A 210 14.49 30.94 8.34
CA ARG A 210 13.80 30.57 9.60
C ARG A 210 14.60 31.01 10.83
N VAL A 211 15.90 30.71 10.89
CA VAL A 211 16.77 31.09 12.01
C VAL A 211 16.82 32.60 12.18
N ARG A 212 16.90 33.36 11.09
CA ARG A 212 16.92 34.83 11.16
C ARG A 212 15.60 35.42 11.62
N GLN A 213 14.47 34.86 11.20
CA GLN A 213 13.16 35.28 11.70
C GLN A 213 13.04 35.06 13.20
N TRP A 214 13.59 33.96 13.71
CA TRP A 214 13.64 33.70 15.14
C TRP A 214 14.45 34.78 15.87
N TYR A 215 15.70 35.04 15.46
CA TYR A 215 16.51 36.09 16.07
C TYR A 215 15.78 37.44 16.05
N ARG A 216 15.25 37.87 14.90
CA ARG A 216 14.54 39.17 14.82
C ARG A 216 13.40 39.30 15.82
N ARG A 217 12.67 38.24 16.14
CA ARG A 217 11.58 38.28 17.13
C ARG A 217 12.09 38.37 18.56
N SER A 218 13.23 37.74 18.86
CA SER A 218 13.82 37.71 20.21
C SER A 218 14.46 39.03 20.66
N TRP A 219 14.67 40.02 19.77
CA TRP A 219 15.17 41.35 20.14
C TRP A 219 14.04 42.36 20.49
N PHE A 220 12.78 41.95 20.34
CA PHE A 220 11.61 42.80 20.65
C PHE A 220 10.91 42.40 21.95
N TYR A 221 11.50 41.49 22.74
CA TYR A 221 11.08 41.10 24.09
C TYR A 221 12.26 41.26 25.04
#